data_AF-A0A1I5EDH6-F1
#
_entry.id   AF-A0A1I5EDH6-F1
#
_cell.length_a   1.000
_cell.length_b   1.000
_cell.length_c   1.000
_cell.angle_alpha   90.00
_cell.angle_beta   90.00
_cell.angle_gamma   90.00
#
_symmetry.space_group_name_H-M   'P 1'
#
loop_
_entity.id
_entity.type
_entity.pdbx_description
1 polymer ?
#
loop_
_entity_poly.entity_id
_entity_poly.type
_entity_poly.pdbx_seq_one_letter_code
_entity_poly.pdbx_strand_id
1 'polypeptide(L)'
;MNDKFIEIVKSSGKTAYRISKETGIPYTTVNELCNGKTNINNAIAETVLKLAIYLECNIDELLNDFSILDGYAGKYKGYSFKWKSSSDGIELLVKEDGQYRAIYKEDRIIIDSDYNKTKEILTKVIIDAYDEQAQAEKLLWEHII
;
A
#
# COMPACT_ATOMS: atom_id res chain seq x y z
N MET A 1 -3.83 -9.85 0.24
CA MET A 1 -3.92 -11.27 0.62
C MET A 1 -2.52 -11.67 1.10
N ASN A 2 -2.35 -12.70 1.95
CA ASN A 2 -1.03 -13.04 2.53
C ASN A 2 -0.15 -13.81 1.54
N ASP A 3 -0.04 -13.34 0.30
CA ASP A 3 0.43 -14.15 -0.83
C ASP A 3 1.88 -14.61 -0.64
N LYS A 4 2.77 -13.69 -0.24
CA LYS A 4 4.18 -14.01 0.04
C LYS A 4 4.32 -15.04 1.17
N PHE A 5 3.64 -14.84 2.29
CA PHE A 5 3.63 -15.78 3.41
C PHE A 5 3.11 -17.17 2.99
N ILE A 6 1.99 -17.21 2.26
CA ILE A 6 1.37 -18.46 1.80
C ILE A 6 2.32 -19.21 0.86
N GLU A 7 3.01 -18.51 -0.02
CA GLU A 7 4.01 -19.09 -0.93
C GLU A 7 5.19 -19.70 -0.16
N ILE A 8 5.75 -18.99 0.83
CA ILE A 8 6.83 -19.49 1.68
C ILE A 8 6.40 -20.72 2.48
N VAL A 9 5.19 -20.71 3.05
CA VAL A 9 4.67 -21.88 3.77
C VAL A 9 4.55 -23.08 2.82
N LYS A 10 4.03 -22.89 1.61
CA LYS A 10 3.90 -23.95 0.61
C LYS A 10 5.26 -24.51 0.18
N SER A 11 6.24 -23.65 -0.12
CA SER A 11 7.57 -24.07 -0.56
C SER A 11 8.36 -24.79 0.54
N SER A 12 8.10 -24.45 1.81
CA SER A 12 8.73 -25.11 2.96
C SER A 12 8.22 -26.54 3.23
N GLY A 13 7.08 -26.94 2.66
CA GLY A 13 6.42 -28.22 2.94
C GLY A 13 5.88 -28.38 4.37
N LYS A 14 5.87 -27.31 5.18
CA LYS A 14 5.39 -27.33 6.57
C LYS A 14 3.87 -27.10 6.60
N THR A 15 3.15 -27.91 7.39
CA THR A 15 1.71 -27.73 7.59
C THR A 15 1.43 -26.67 8.66
N ALA A 16 0.24 -26.05 8.63
CA ALA A 16 -0.19 -25.12 9.67
C ALA A 16 -0.14 -25.75 11.08
N TYR A 17 -0.46 -27.04 11.19
CA TYR A 17 -0.33 -27.79 12.43
C TYR A 17 1.12 -27.88 12.92
N ARG A 18 2.05 -28.23 12.01
CA ARG A 18 3.48 -28.35 12.35
C ARG A 18 4.07 -27.00 12.76
N ILE A 19 3.76 -25.94 12.02
CA ILE A 19 4.14 -24.56 12.37
C ILE A 19 3.63 -24.24 13.77
N SER A 20 2.34 -24.46 14.04
CA SER A 20 1.75 -24.17 15.34
C SER A 20 2.45 -24.92 16.49
N LYS A 21 2.66 -26.23 16.31
CA LYS A 21 3.28 -27.09 17.32
C LYS A 21 4.72 -26.71 17.63
N GLU A 22 5.52 -26.40 16.60
CA GLU A 22 6.96 -26.15 16.75
C GLU A 22 7.27 -24.68 17.12
N THR A 23 6.41 -23.73 16.77
CA THR A 23 6.59 -22.30 17.11
C THR A 23 5.87 -21.87 18.39
N GLY A 24 4.90 -22.66 18.85
CA GLY A 24 3.99 -22.29 19.93
C GLY A 24 2.94 -21.23 19.54
N ILE A 25 2.85 -20.83 18.26
CA ILE A 25 1.78 -19.96 17.77
C ILE A 25 0.47 -20.77 17.77
N PRO A 26 -0.66 -20.23 18.27
CA PRO A 26 -1.93 -20.93 18.24
C PRO A 26 -2.31 -21.38 16.82
N TYR A 27 -2.81 -22.63 16.70
CA TYR A 27 -3.18 -23.19 15.40
C TYR A 27 -4.20 -22.31 14.66
N THR A 28 -5.15 -21.74 15.40
CA THR A 28 -6.14 -20.80 14.86
C THR A 28 -5.48 -19.61 14.19
N THR A 29 -4.47 -18.99 14.82
CA THR A 29 -3.70 -17.88 14.26
C THR A 29 -2.98 -18.29 12.97
N VAL A 30 -2.23 -19.40 12.99
CA VAL A 30 -1.51 -19.87 11.79
C VAL A 30 -2.49 -20.18 10.65
N ASN A 31 -3.61 -20.83 10.96
CA ASN A 31 -4.63 -21.19 9.99
C ASN A 31 -5.33 -19.95 9.40
N GLU A 32 -5.63 -18.93 10.21
CA GLU A 32 -6.19 -17.66 9.72
C GLU A 32 -5.23 -16.92 8.79
N LEU A 33 -3.93 -16.93 9.12
CA LEU A 33 -2.89 -16.36 8.25
C LEU A 33 -2.78 -17.12 6.92
N CYS A 34 -2.78 -18.46 6.95
CA CYS A 34 -2.68 -19.30 5.75
C CYS A 34 -3.91 -19.16 4.83
N ASN A 35 -5.07 -18.89 5.41
CA ASN A 35 -6.33 -18.73 4.68
C ASN A 35 -6.64 -17.27 4.35
N GLY A 36 -5.73 -16.34 4.66
CA GLY A 36 -5.89 -14.90 4.41
C GLY A 36 -7.01 -14.22 5.19
N LYS A 37 -7.57 -14.86 6.21
CA LYS A 37 -8.61 -14.27 7.08
C LYS A 37 -8.05 -13.12 7.92
N THR A 38 -6.78 -13.23 8.31
CA THR A 38 -6.04 -12.21 9.07
C THR A 38 -4.87 -11.73 8.22
N ASN A 39 -4.70 -10.41 8.06
CA ASN A 39 -3.54 -9.84 7.37
C ASN A 39 -2.29 -10.00 8.25
N ILE A 40 -1.22 -10.58 7.70
CA ILE A 40 0.03 -10.78 8.42
C ILE A 40 0.65 -9.48 8.93
N ASN A 41 0.42 -8.35 8.26
CA ASN A 41 0.88 -7.02 8.69
C ASN A 41 0.21 -6.57 10.00
N ASN A 42 -0.93 -7.18 10.36
CA ASN A 42 -1.65 -6.89 11.60
C ASN A 42 -1.33 -7.91 12.71
N ALA A 43 -0.53 -8.94 12.41
CA ALA A 43 -0.07 -9.87 13.43
C ALA A 43 0.87 -9.16 14.39
N ILE A 44 0.86 -9.54 15.67
CA ILE A 44 1.81 -9.01 16.64
C ILE A 44 3.24 -9.33 16.20
N ALA A 45 4.17 -8.39 16.45
CA ALA A 45 5.55 -8.49 16.01
C ALA A 45 6.21 -9.83 16.40
N GLU A 46 5.93 -10.34 17.61
CA GLU A 46 6.44 -11.64 18.08
C GLU A 46 6.00 -12.80 17.18
N THR A 47 4.76 -12.79 16.67
CA THR A 47 4.26 -13.83 15.76
C THR A 47 5.00 -13.79 14.44
N VAL A 48 5.18 -12.59 13.87
CA VAL A 48 5.92 -12.43 12.61
C VAL A 48 7.38 -12.87 12.76
N LEU A 49 8.04 -12.50 13.87
CA LEU A 49 9.41 -12.91 14.18
C LEU A 49 9.55 -14.43 14.32
N LYS A 50 8.64 -15.08 15.06
CA LYS A 50 8.64 -16.55 15.21
C LYS A 50 8.45 -17.25 13.86
N LEU A 51 7.55 -16.75 13.02
CA LEU A 51 7.34 -17.28 11.68
C LEU A 51 8.60 -17.11 10.81
N ALA A 52 9.23 -15.92 10.83
CA ALA A 52 10.44 -15.63 10.06
C ALA A 52 11.59 -16.59 10.41
N ILE A 53 11.86 -16.75 11.71
CA ILE A 53 12.90 -17.65 12.21
C ILE A 53 12.57 -19.10 11.84
N TYR A 54 11.33 -19.55 12.01
CA TYR A 54 10.93 -20.93 11.74
C TYR A 54 10.90 -21.28 10.24
N LEU A 55 10.60 -20.30 9.39
CA LEU A 55 10.57 -20.43 7.94
C LEU A 55 11.91 -20.07 7.28
N GLU A 56 12.92 -19.69 8.07
CA GLU A 56 14.27 -19.35 7.60
C GLU A 56 14.28 -18.25 6.53
N CYS A 57 13.49 -17.20 6.75
CA CYS A 57 13.37 -16.04 5.85
C CYS A 57 13.43 -14.73 6.63
N ASN A 58 13.64 -13.62 5.92
CA ASN A 58 13.56 -12.30 6.52
C ASN A 58 12.10 -11.86 6.71
N ILE A 59 11.89 -10.93 7.63
CA ILE A 59 10.53 -10.43 7.94
C ILE A 59 9.87 -9.78 6.72
N ASP A 60 10.62 -9.04 5.92
CA ASP A 60 10.11 -8.35 4.72
C ASP A 60 9.65 -9.33 3.63
N GLU A 61 10.19 -10.55 3.60
CA GLU A 61 9.73 -11.62 2.72
C GLU A 61 8.36 -12.17 3.14
N LEU A 62 7.98 -12.03 4.41
CA LEU A 62 6.68 -12.46 4.92
C LEU A 62 5.60 -11.39 4.76
N LEU A 63 5.95 -10.12 4.95
CA LEU A 63 4.99 -9.02 5.04
C LEU A 63 4.40 -8.68 3.67
N ASN A 64 3.10 -8.36 3.68
CA ASN A 64 2.43 -7.85 2.51
C ASN A 64 2.92 -6.44 2.19
N ASP A 65 3.09 -6.14 0.91
CA ASP A 65 3.33 -4.76 0.48
C ASP A 65 2.16 -3.88 0.89
N PHE A 66 2.45 -2.68 1.37
CA PHE A 66 1.45 -1.69 1.74
C PHE A 66 1.95 -0.30 1.39
N SER A 67 1.03 0.59 1.05
CA SER A 67 1.33 2.00 0.85
C SER A 67 1.00 2.77 2.13
N ILE A 68 2.00 3.47 2.66
CA ILE A 68 1.79 4.42 3.77
C ILE A 68 1.01 5.67 3.35
N LEU A 69 0.86 5.90 2.04
CA LEU A 69 0.01 6.97 1.52
C LEU A 69 -1.44 6.54 1.43
N ASP A 70 -1.76 5.24 1.50
CA ASP A 70 -3.14 4.78 1.31
C ASP A 70 -4.10 5.43 2.31
N GLY A 71 -5.15 6.04 1.78
CA GLY A 71 -6.12 6.79 2.59
C GLY A 71 -5.70 8.20 2.98
N TYR A 72 -4.47 8.65 2.66
CA TYR A 72 -4.09 10.06 2.85
C TYR A 72 -4.92 10.94 1.91
N ALA A 73 -5.67 11.89 2.47
CA ALA A 73 -6.61 12.72 1.73
C ALA A 73 -6.66 14.14 2.30
N GLY A 74 -7.11 15.09 1.48
CA GLY A 74 -7.18 16.49 1.87
C GLY A 74 -7.72 17.40 0.79
N LYS A 75 -7.47 18.70 0.96
CA LYS A 75 -7.80 19.72 -0.03
C LYS A 75 -6.56 20.57 -0.32
N TYR A 76 -6.33 20.89 -1.59
CA TYR A 76 -5.25 21.76 -2.03
C TYR A 76 -5.62 22.42 -3.36
N LYS A 77 -5.38 23.73 -3.50
CA LYS A 77 -5.76 24.53 -4.69
C LYS A 77 -7.21 24.33 -5.18
N GLY A 78 -8.15 24.08 -4.26
CA GLY A 78 -9.56 23.82 -4.60
C GLY A 78 -9.87 22.36 -4.97
N TYR A 79 -8.86 21.54 -5.26
CA TYR A 79 -9.02 20.11 -5.47
C TYR A 79 -9.21 19.38 -4.14
N SER A 80 -10.17 18.46 -4.09
CA SER A 80 -10.23 17.45 -3.02
C SER A 80 -9.50 16.21 -3.52
N PHE A 81 -8.47 15.75 -2.80
CA PHE A 81 -7.63 14.65 -3.24
C PHE A 81 -7.65 13.46 -2.27
N LYS A 82 -7.28 12.28 -2.75
CA LYS A 82 -6.98 11.10 -1.94
C LYS A 82 -5.96 10.21 -2.63
N TRP A 83 -5.06 9.64 -1.85
CA TRP A 83 -4.19 8.56 -2.25
C TRP A 83 -4.90 7.22 -2.06
N LYS A 84 -4.72 6.30 -3.00
CA LYS A 84 -5.33 4.96 -2.93
C LYS A 84 -4.45 3.88 -3.54
N SER A 85 -4.23 2.79 -2.81
CA SER A 85 -3.58 1.61 -3.36
C SER A 85 -4.38 1.01 -4.51
N SER A 86 -3.68 0.63 -5.57
CA SER A 86 -4.20 -0.07 -6.75
C SER A 86 -3.52 -1.44 -6.86
N SER A 87 -3.95 -2.29 -7.81
CA SER A 87 -3.39 -3.64 -8.01
C SER A 87 -1.90 -3.64 -8.37
N ASP A 88 -1.41 -2.55 -8.95
CA ASP A 88 -0.11 -2.42 -9.58
C ASP A 88 0.61 -1.13 -9.14
N GLY A 89 0.22 -0.55 -8.01
CA GLY A 89 0.89 0.65 -7.50
C GLY A 89 0.00 1.52 -6.61
N ILE A 90 0.31 2.80 -6.57
CA ILE A 90 -0.34 3.81 -5.74
C ILE A 90 -0.79 4.98 -6.63
N GLU A 91 -2.04 5.40 -6.44
CA GLU A 91 -2.65 6.45 -7.26
C GLU A 91 -2.97 7.69 -6.41
N LEU A 92 -2.72 8.88 -6.95
CA LEU A 92 -3.30 10.12 -6.45
C LEU A 92 -4.53 10.46 -7.27
N LEU A 93 -5.67 10.56 -6.59
CA LEU A 93 -6.94 10.90 -7.20
C LEU A 93 -7.38 12.30 -6.77
N VAL A 94 -7.92 13.08 -7.70
CA VAL A 94 -8.63 14.34 -7.42
C VAL A 94 -10.10 14.20 -7.75
N LYS A 95 -10.94 14.98 -7.07
CA LYS A 95 -12.38 15.00 -7.27
C LYS A 95 -12.77 16.14 -8.22
N GLU A 96 -13.41 15.79 -9.32
CA GLU A 96 -13.95 16.69 -10.34
C GLU A 96 -15.37 16.26 -10.70
N ASP A 97 -16.30 17.21 -10.81
CA ASP A 97 -17.72 16.94 -11.16
C ASP A 97 -18.38 15.82 -10.34
N GLY A 98 -17.99 15.70 -9.07
CA GLY A 98 -18.52 14.69 -8.15
C GLY A 98 -17.79 13.33 -8.21
N GLN A 99 -16.94 13.09 -9.19
CA GLN A 99 -16.22 11.83 -9.41
C GLN A 99 -14.73 11.95 -9.11
N TYR A 100 -14.10 10.85 -8.69
CA TYR A 100 -12.65 10.81 -8.50
C TYR A 100 -11.97 10.33 -9.76
N ARG A 101 -10.93 11.05 -10.20
CA ARG A 101 -10.07 10.68 -11.33
C ARG A 101 -8.62 10.60 -10.86
N ALA A 102 -7.90 9.57 -11.30
CA ALA A 102 -6.47 9.45 -11.05
C ALA A 102 -5.70 10.47 -11.92
N ILE A 103 -4.81 11.23 -11.27
CA ILE A 103 -3.91 12.21 -11.92
C ILE A 103 -2.45 11.77 -11.88
N TYR A 104 -2.15 10.74 -11.08
CA TYR A 104 -0.82 10.18 -10.94
C TYR A 104 -0.93 8.71 -10.54
N LYS A 105 0.00 7.91 -11.04
CA LYS A 105 0.16 6.49 -10.71
C LYS A 105 1.63 6.14 -10.72
N GLU A 106 2.07 5.39 -9.73
CA GLU A 106 3.44 4.89 -9.63
C GLU A 106 3.44 3.49 -9.01
N ASP A 107 4.36 2.64 -9.44
CA ASP A 107 4.45 1.27 -8.94
C ASP A 107 4.92 1.28 -7.47
N ARG A 108 5.93 2.12 -7.16
CA ARG A 108 6.51 2.28 -5.81
C ARG A 108 6.95 3.71 -5.56
N ILE A 109 6.60 4.24 -4.38
CA ILE A 109 7.07 5.54 -3.92
C ILE A 109 8.00 5.32 -2.73
N ILE A 110 9.25 5.79 -2.87
CA ILE A 110 10.21 5.81 -1.77
C ILE A 110 9.91 7.05 -0.92
N ILE A 111 9.64 6.83 0.36
CA ILE A 111 9.41 7.90 1.31
C ILE A 111 10.52 7.85 2.35
N ASP A 112 11.11 9.00 2.63
CA ASP A 112 12.15 9.13 3.65
C ASP A 112 11.57 9.05 5.08
N SER A 113 12.44 9.21 6.07
CA SER A 113 12.04 9.18 7.48
C SER A 113 11.08 10.31 7.87
N ASP A 114 11.05 11.42 7.14
CA ASP A 114 10.11 12.53 7.36
C ASP A 114 8.86 12.34 6.50
N TYR A 115 8.18 11.21 6.73
CA TYR A 115 6.97 10.81 6.02
C TYR A 115 5.93 11.93 5.91
N ASN A 116 5.75 12.72 6.97
CA ASN A 116 4.73 13.77 7.00
C ASN A 116 5.09 14.92 6.06
N LYS A 117 6.35 15.33 6.01
CA LYS A 117 6.80 16.36 5.09
C LYS A 117 6.82 15.83 3.65
N THR A 118 7.36 14.65 3.45
CA THR A 118 7.51 14.04 2.12
C THR A 118 6.16 13.79 1.47
N LYS A 119 5.17 13.25 2.20
CA LYS A 119 3.82 13.05 1.65
C LYS A 119 3.15 14.36 1.25
N GLU A 120 3.33 15.43 2.03
CA GLU A 120 2.74 16.74 1.76
C GLU A 120 3.38 17.37 0.53
N ILE A 121 4.71 17.41 0.46
CA ILE A 121 5.45 17.97 -0.68
C ILE A 121 5.10 17.20 -1.96
N LEU A 122 5.19 15.87 -1.93
CA LEU A 122 4.90 15.04 -3.09
C LEU A 122 3.49 15.28 -3.62
N THR A 123 2.49 15.32 -2.72
CA THR A 123 1.10 15.57 -3.09
C THR A 123 0.93 16.94 -3.73
N LYS A 124 1.53 17.98 -3.16
CA LYS A 124 1.45 19.34 -3.71
C LYS A 124 2.10 19.44 -5.06
N VAL A 125 3.31 18.90 -5.23
CA VAL A 125 4.05 18.91 -6.50
C VAL A 125 3.23 18.25 -7.62
N ILE A 126 2.62 17.10 -7.34
CA ILE A 126 1.78 16.40 -8.34
C ILE A 126 0.53 17.23 -8.68
N ILE A 127 -0.14 17.80 -7.69
CA ILE A 127 -1.33 18.64 -7.92
C ILE A 127 -0.96 19.95 -8.63
N ASP A 128 0.19 20.55 -8.33
CA ASP A 128 0.68 21.75 -9.00
C ASP A 128 0.92 21.47 -10.49
N ALA A 129 1.59 20.37 -10.82
CA ALA A 129 1.79 19.96 -12.21
C ALA A 129 0.47 19.69 -12.94
N TYR A 130 -0.50 19.06 -12.27
CA TYR A 130 -1.83 18.82 -12.82
C TYR A 130 -2.62 20.12 -13.06
N ASP A 131 -2.62 21.04 -12.10
CA ASP A 131 -3.28 22.34 -12.17
C ASP A 131 -2.70 23.21 -13.29
N GLU A 132 -1.36 23.24 -13.44
CA GLU A 132 -0.68 23.93 -14.53
C GLU A 132 -1.08 23.38 -15.90
N GLN A 133 -1.16 22.06 -16.05
CA GLN A 133 -1.62 21.41 -17.29
C GLN A 133 -3.07 21.79 -17.61
N ALA A 134 -3.97 21.71 -16.63
CA ALA A 134 -5.38 22.06 -16.82
C ALA A 134 -5.57 23.54 -17.21
N GLN A 135 -4.79 24.45 -16.61
CA GLN A 135 -4.81 25.88 -16.96
C GLN A 135 -4.28 26.13 -18.37
N ALA A 136 -3.18 25.46 -18.75
CA ALA A 136 -2.61 25.58 -20.10
C ALA A 136 -3.58 25.06 -21.17
N GLU A 137 -4.22 23.91 -20.94
CA GLU A 137 -5.25 23.37 -21.83
C GLU A 137 -6.41 24.35 -22.01
N LYS A 138 -6.93 24.90 -20.91
CA LYS A 138 -8.02 25.89 -20.96
C LYS A 138 -7.66 27.11 -21.81
N LEU A 139 -6.45 27.66 -21.64
CA LEU A 139 -5.98 28.79 -22.43
C LEU A 139 -5.88 28.45 -23.93
N LEU A 140 -5.43 27.24 -24.28
CA LEU A 140 -5.39 26.79 -25.68
C LEU A 140 -6.79 26.72 -26.29
N TRP A 141 -7.77 26.16 -25.57
CA TRP A 141 -9.15 26.08 -26.04
C TRP A 141 -9.80 27.46 -26.24
N GLU A 142 -9.47 28.45 -25.40
CA GLU A 142 -9.95 29.83 -25.51
C GLU A 142 -9.38 30.59 -26.73
N HIS A 143 -8.26 30.14 -27.31
CA HIS A 143 -7.63 30.78 -28.49
C HIS A 143 -7.93 30.06 -29.82
N ILE A 144 -8.63 28.92 -29.79
CA ILE A 144 -9.00 28.12 -30.97
C ILE A 144 -10.48 28.38 -31.40
N ILE A 145 -11.24 29.15 -30.62
CA ILE A 145 -12.62 29.61 -30.91
C ILE A 145 -12.59 31.10 -31.20
#